data_AF-A0A942DD70-F1
#
_entry.id   AF-A0A942DD70-F1
#
_cell.length_a   1.000
_cell.length_b   1.000
_cell.length_c   1.000
_cell.angle_alpha   90.00
_cell.angle_beta   90.00
_cell.angle_gamma   90.00
#
_symmetry.space_group_name_H-M   'P 1'
#
loop_
_entity.id
_entity.type
_entity.pdbx_description
1 polymer ?
#
loop_
_entity_poly.entity_id
_entity_poly.type
_entity_poly.pdbx_seq_one_letter_code
_entity_poly.pdbx_strand_id
1 'polypeptide(L)'
;MRILLLSLILFTSWVGFDFGRSYISSTPCQAQSPLLGDEELIRQLNLAAGAMRTYRKTHANFPQLQPDLDDALKSMFKAVSFTPANTEIVPQGRGIYRTYYQFAIAVDPSIRSLPIINGQYKPPNTWNAPPRTIVVYSDGQNQFAAWVAGSDGKPIDDPTTHVPLIIYETIDPEAASNPQ
;
A
#
# COMPACT_ATOMS: atom_id res chain seq x y z
N MET A 1 -24.49 -31.63 -62.68
CA MET A 1 -25.50 -30.60 -63.06
C MET A 1 -26.25 -30.22 -61.78
N ARG A 2 -26.27 -28.96 -61.30
CA ARG A 2 -26.88 -27.71 -61.82
C ARG A 2 -28.43 -27.64 -61.70
N ILE A 3 -28.93 -26.76 -60.80
CA ILE A 3 -30.08 -25.78 -60.87
C ILE A 3 -31.48 -26.34 -61.27
N LEU A 4 -32.66 -26.00 -60.72
CA LEU A 4 -33.17 -24.97 -59.77
C LEU A 4 -33.52 -25.54 -58.35
N LEU A 5 -33.98 -24.84 -57.28
CA LEU A 5 -34.46 -23.45 -56.94
C LEU A 5 -36.00 -23.20 -56.89
N LEU A 6 -36.55 -23.03 -55.68
CA LEU A 6 -37.84 -22.41 -55.29
C LEU A 6 -37.80 -22.26 -53.75
N SER A 7 -37.55 -21.11 -53.10
CA SER A 7 -38.07 -19.74 -53.24
C SER A 7 -39.48 -19.53 -52.67
N LEU A 8 -39.58 -19.36 -51.35
CA LEU A 8 -40.50 -18.37 -50.80
C LEU A 8 -39.87 -17.66 -49.59
N ILE A 9 -39.84 -16.34 -49.66
CA ILE A 9 -39.28 -15.43 -48.65
C ILE A 9 -40.46 -14.71 -48.01
N LEU A 10 -40.51 -14.66 -46.68
CA LEU A 10 -41.31 -13.66 -45.97
C LEU A 10 -40.41 -12.89 -45.00
N PHE A 11 -40.27 -11.60 -45.29
CA PHE A 11 -39.62 -10.62 -44.42
C PHE A 11 -40.53 -10.30 -43.23
N THR A 12 -39.99 -10.37 -42.02
CA THR A 12 -40.39 -9.49 -40.91
C THR A 12 -39.12 -8.88 -40.31
N SER A 13 -39.05 -7.55 -40.32
CA SER A 13 -37.82 -6.78 -40.08
C SER A 13 -37.82 -6.09 -38.72
N TRP A 14 -36.69 -6.21 -37.99
CA TRP A 14 -36.16 -5.29 -36.96
C TRP A 14 -37.04 -5.09 -35.69
N VAL A 15 -36.50 -5.09 -34.47
CA VAL A 15 -35.58 -4.09 -33.86
C VAL A 15 -34.67 -4.73 -32.77
N GLY A 16 -33.45 -4.19 -32.58
CA GLY A 16 -32.54 -4.50 -31.44
C GLY A 16 -31.49 -5.57 -31.76
N PHE A 17 -30.15 -5.38 -31.68
CA PHE A 17 -29.32 -4.53 -30.79
C PHE A 17 -29.68 -4.79 -29.31
N ASP A 18 -28.79 -5.29 -28.45
CA ASP A 18 -27.35 -4.96 -28.36
C ASP A 18 -26.39 -6.13 -28.01
N PHE A 19 -25.09 -5.90 -28.17
CA PHE A 19 -24.02 -6.81 -27.70
C PHE A 19 -23.87 -6.71 -26.17
N GLY A 20 -23.97 -7.84 -25.45
CA GLY A 20 -23.97 -7.85 -23.98
C GLY A 20 -23.30 -9.06 -23.32
N ARG A 21 -22.07 -9.41 -23.74
CA ARG A 21 -21.32 -10.54 -23.16
C ARG A 21 -20.63 -10.16 -21.84
N SER A 22 -21.43 -9.89 -20.80
CA SER A 22 -20.94 -9.56 -19.46
C SER A 22 -20.45 -10.81 -18.72
N TYR A 23 -19.22 -11.24 -19.00
CA TYR A 23 -18.47 -12.14 -18.11
C TYR A 23 -18.02 -11.37 -16.86
N ILE A 24 -18.94 -11.13 -15.93
CA ILE A 24 -18.60 -10.68 -14.58
C ILE A 24 -18.21 -11.92 -13.77
N SER A 25 -17.02 -12.46 -14.06
CA SER A 25 -16.29 -13.27 -13.09
C SER A 25 -15.53 -12.33 -12.15
N SER A 26 -16.27 -11.49 -11.42
CA SER A 26 -15.72 -10.80 -10.26
C SER A 26 -15.61 -11.82 -9.14
N THR A 27 -14.48 -12.55 -9.08
CA THR A 27 -14.06 -13.18 -7.83
C THR A 27 -14.03 -12.06 -6.80
N PRO A 28 -14.86 -12.10 -5.73
CA PRO A 28 -14.70 -11.13 -4.66
C PRO A 28 -13.33 -11.42 -4.05
N CYS A 29 -12.37 -10.53 -4.28
CA CYS A 29 -11.18 -10.45 -3.44
C CYS A 29 -11.70 -10.40 -2.00
N GLN A 30 -11.37 -11.40 -1.19
CA GLN A 30 -11.95 -11.53 0.15
C GLN A 30 -11.50 -10.34 1.00
N ALA A 31 -12.37 -9.33 1.08
CA ALA A 31 -12.18 -8.16 1.89
C ALA A 31 -12.15 -8.60 3.36
N GLN A 32 -10.95 -8.76 3.91
CA GLN A 32 -10.78 -9.02 5.33
C GLN A 32 -11.13 -7.74 6.11
N SER A 33 -12.22 -7.87 6.87
CA SER A 33 -12.72 -6.99 7.92
C SER A 33 -13.42 -5.68 7.51
N PRO A 34 -14.65 -5.43 7.99
CA PRO A 34 -15.33 -4.15 7.86
C PRO A 34 -14.71 -3.13 8.83
N LEU A 35 -14.59 -1.87 8.39
CA LEU A 35 -14.19 -0.71 9.21
C LEU A 35 -13.13 -1.01 10.28
N LEU A 36 -11.86 -1.17 9.86
CA LEU A 36 -10.75 -0.80 10.74
C LEU A 36 -10.99 0.66 11.14
N GLY A 37 -11.28 0.90 12.43
CA GLY A 37 -11.37 2.24 12.99
C GLY A 37 -9.99 2.89 13.07
N ASP A 38 -9.96 4.22 13.23
CA ASP A 38 -8.70 4.98 13.18
C ASP A 38 -7.71 4.52 14.26
N GLU A 39 -8.20 4.12 15.44
CA GLU A 39 -7.40 3.50 16.52
C GLU A 39 -6.61 2.25 16.07
N GLU A 40 -7.24 1.39 15.27
CA GLU A 40 -6.61 0.17 14.77
C GLU A 40 -5.56 0.51 13.72
N LEU A 41 -5.82 1.48 12.83
CA LEU A 41 -4.80 1.96 11.89
C LEU A 41 -3.61 2.63 12.61
N ILE A 42 -3.85 3.36 13.69
CA ILE A 42 -2.80 3.94 14.56
C ILE A 42 -1.99 2.83 15.26
N ARG A 43 -2.65 1.78 15.76
CA ARG A 43 -1.97 0.60 16.34
C ARG A 43 -1.07 -0.06 15.30
N GLN A 44 -1.60 -0.30 14.10
CA GLN A 44 -0.84 -0.91 13.01
C GLN A 44 0.32 -0.03 12.53
N LEU A 45 0.17 1.30 12.49
CA LEU A 45 1.25 2.26 12.18
C LEU A 45 2.41 2.13 13.17
N ASN A 46 2.12 2.10 14.48
CA ASN A 46 3.14 1.97 15.52
C ASN A 46 3.90 0.63 15.44
N LEU A 47 3.19 -0.45 15.12
CA LEU A 47 3.80 -1.78 14.93
C LEU A 47 4.63 -1.87 13.64
N ALA A 48 4.18 -1.25 12.55
CA ALA A 48 4.94 -1.14 11.31
C ALA A 48 6.24 -0.33 11.52
N ALA A 49 6.18 0.79 12.25
CA ALA A 49 7.37 1.53 12.66
C ALA A 49 8.29 0.70 13.57
N GLY A 50 7.74 -0.06 14.53
CA GLY A 50 8.50 -1.02 15.34
C GLY A 50 9.20 -2.11 14.52
N ALA A 51 8.57 -2.60 13.46
CA ALA A 51 9.18 -3.52 12.51
C ALA A 51 10.32 -2.86 11.71
N MET A 52 10.15 -1.60 11.27
CA MET A 52 11.23 -0.84 10.62
C MET A 52 12.43 -0.62 11.56
N ARG A 53 12.20 -0.23 12.83
CA ARG A 53 13.27 -0.14 13.85
C ARG A 53 14.00 -1.47 14.03
N THR A 54 13.28 -2.58 14.01
CA THR A 54 13.84 -3.94 14.13
C THR A 54 14.62 -4.34 12.88
N TYR A 55 14.11 -4.02 11.69
CA TYR A 55 14.79 -4.19 10.41
C TYR A 55 16.15 -3.48 10.41
N ARG A 56 16.21 -2.24 10.91
CA ARG A 56 17.45 -1.47 10.99
C ARG A 56 18.47 -1.97 12.02
N LYS A 57 18.06 -2.80 12.99
CA LYS A 57 18.98 -3.51 13.90
C LYS A 57 19.59 -4.77 13.26
N THR A 58 18.91 -5.36 12.29
CA THR A 58 19.35 -6.59 11.60
C THR A 58 20.04 -6.32 10.26
N HIS A 59 19.91 -5.10 9.73
CA HIS A 59 20.49 -4.66 8.47
C HIS A 59 21.36 -3.40 8.65
N ALA A 60 22.43 -3.30 7.87
CA ALA A 60 23.34 -2.16 7.91
C ALA A 60 22.68 -0.83 7.51
N ASN A 61 21.62 -0.88 6.70
CA ASN A 61 20.84 0.25 6.22
C ASN A 61 19.34 -0.10 6.23
N PHE A 62 18.50 0.92 6.08
CA PHE A 62 17.11 0.74 5.66
C PHE A 62 17.00 0.25 4.21
N PRO A 63 15.85 -0.32 3.78
CA PRO A 63 15.73 -0.96 2.48
C PRO A 63 15.94 0.03 1.31
N GLN A 64 16.77 -0.36 0.34
CA GLN A 64 17.11 0.45 -0.84
C GLN A 64 16.63 -0.20 -2.15
N LEU A 65 16.74 -1.52 -2.23
CA LEU A 65 16.45 -2.30 -3.42
C LEU A 65 15.13 -3.06 -3.27
N GLN A 66 14.55 -3.51 -4.39
CA GLN A 66 13.28 -4.26 -4.36
C GLN A 66 13.29 -5.49 -3.42
N PRO A 67 14.35 -6.30 -3.33
CA PRO A 67 14.40 -7.41 -2.36
C PRO A 67 14.33 -6.94 -0.91
N ASP A 68 14.99 -5.83 -0.58
CA ASP A 68 15.01 -5.24 0.75
C ASP A 68 13.62 -4.71 1.13
N LEU A 69 12.96 -4.03 0.18
CA LEU A 69 11.58 -3.53 0.34
C LEU A 69 10.59 -4.69 0.55
N ASP A 70 10.76 -5.80 -0.17
CA ASP A 70 9.95 -7.01 -0.03
C ASP A 70 10.12 -7.67 1.35
N ASP A 71 11.35 -7.69 1.89
CA ASP A 71 11.64 -8.23 3.21
C ASP A 71 11.13 -7.31 4.34
N ALA A 72 11.29 -5.99 4.18
CA ALA A 72 10.71 -5.01 5.09
C ALA A 72 9.17 -5.09 5.13
N LEU A 73 8.51 -5.24 3.97
CA LEU A 73 7.06 -5.45 3.88
C LEU A 73 6.60 -6.73 4.59
N LYS A 74 7.32 -7.84 4.41
CA LYS A 74 7.04 -9.11 5.11
C LYS A 74 7.25 -8.98 6.62
N SER A 75 8.29 -8.25 7.03
CA SER A 75 8.59 -7.96 8.44
C SER A 75 7.50 -7.10 9.09
N MET A 76 7.02 -6.05 8.42
CA MET A 76 5.88 -5.25 8.87
C MET A 76 4.60 -6.10 8.98
N PHE A 77 4.27 -6.88 7.96
CA PHE A 77 3.11 -7.77 8.02
C PHE A 77 3.20 -8.76 9.20
N LYS A 78 4.36 -9.39 9.41
CA LYS A 78 4.59 -10.32 10.52
C LYS A 78 4.47 -9.66 11.90
N ALA A 79 4.83 -8.39 12.03
CA ALA A 79 4.70 -7.65 13.30
C ALA A 79 3.27 -7.18 13.59
N VAL A 80 2.46 -6.98 12.55
CA VAL A 80 1.11 -6.41 12.65
C VAL A 80 0.00 -7.47 12.66
N SER A 81 0.18 -8.53 11.86
CA SER A 81 -0.81 -9.58 11.63
C SER A 81 -0.75 -10.67 12.69
N PHE A 82 -1.92 -11.01 13.25
CA PHE A 82 -2.10 -12.19 14.10
C PHE A 82 -2.27 -13.49 13.30
N THR A 83 -2.49 -13.40 11.98
CA THR A 83 -2.65 -14.56 11.09
C THR A 83 -1.40 -14.77 10.22
N PRO A 84 -0.99 -16.02 9.94
CA PRO A 84 0.04 -16.32 8.96
C PRO A 84 -0.27 -15.69 7.60
N ALA A 85 0.76 -15.27 6.87
CA ALA A 85 0.60 -14.77 5.51
C ALA A 85 0.15 -15.91 4.58
N ASN A 86 -0.78 -15.63 3.65
CA ASN A 86 -0.95 -16.48 2.48
C ASN A 86 0.35 -16.44 1.66
N THR A 87 0.96 -17.60 1.44
CA THR A 87 2.22 -17.79 0.69
C THR A 87 2.11 -17.51 -0.80
N GLU A 88 0.90 -17.50 -1.36
CA GLU A 88 0.63 -17.15 -2.76
C GLU A 88 0.70 -15.64 -2.99
N ILE A 89 0.45 -14.85 -1.93
CA ILE A 89 0.55 -13.39 -2.00
C ILE A 89 2.03 -13.02 -1.85
N VAL A 90 2.56 -12.39 -2.89
CA VAL A 90 3.90 -11.78 -2.90
C VAL A 90 3.78 -10.26 -3.01
N PRO A 91 4.78 -9.48 -2.56
CA PRO A 91 4.78 -8.05 -2.77
C PRO A 91 4.65 -7.66 -4.26
N GLN A 92 3.94 -6.57 -4.54
CA GLN A 92 3.63 -6.10 -5.89
C GLN A 92 4.03 -4.62 -6.08
N GLY A 93 4.41 -4.25 -7.30
CA GLY A 93 4.71 -2.86 -7.65
C GLY A 93 3.43 -2.08 -7.98
N ARG A 94 3.28 -0.88 -7.43
CA ARG A 94 2.17 0.04 -7.71
C ARG A 94 2.68 1.48 -7.75
N GLY A 95 2.94 1.99 -8.96
CA GLY A 95 3.59 3.29 -9.15
C GLY A 95 4.99 3.28 -8.52
N ILE A 96 5.26 4.23 -7.63
CA ILE A 96 6.54 4.31 -6.89
C ILE A 96 6.64 3.29 -5.72
N TYR A 97 5.53 2.67 -5.32
CA TYR A 97 5.49 1.82 -4.13
C TYR A 97 5.71 0.35 -4.48
N ARG A 98 6.36 -0.35 -3.56
CA ARG A 98 6.22 -1.78 -3.36
C ARG A 98 5.13 -2.00 -2.31
N THR A 99 4.22 -2.95 -2.52
CA THR A 99 2.98 -3.09 -1.74
C THR A 99 2.77 -4.54 -1.30
N TYR A 100 2.23 -4.75 -0.10
CA TYR A 100 1.95 -6.06 0.46
C TYR A 100 0.84 -5.95 1.51
N TYR A 101 -0.30 -6.61 1.30
CA TYR A 101 -1.53 -6.41 2.07
C TYR A 101 -1.83 -4.90 2.27
N GLN A 102 -2.00 -4.43 3.51
CA GLN A 102 -2.25 -3.01 3.84
C GLN A 102 -0.98 -2.15 3.98
N PHE A 103 0.18 -2.62 3.50
CA PHE A 103 1.44 -1.89 3.57
C PHE A 103 1.92 -1.45 2.19
N ALA A 104 2.42 -0.23 2.10
CA ALA A 104 3.15 0.31 0.96
C ALA A 104 4.49 0.85 1.46
N ILE A 105 5.59 0.54 0.76
CA ILE A 105 6.91 1.10 1.01
C ILE A 105 7.52 1.66 -0.27
N ALA A 106 8.21 2.78 -0.18
CA ALA A 106 8.99 3.37 -1.27
C ALA A 106 10.31 3.94 -0.75
N VAL A 107 11.30 4.07 -1.63
CA VAL A 107 12.53 4.81 -1.34
C VAL A 107 12.37 6.23 -1.86
N ASP A 108 12.50 7.20 -0.96
CA ASP A 108 12.46 8.63 -1.27
C ASP A 108 13.49 9.37 -0.40
N PRO A 109 14.69 9.67 -0.96
CA PRO A 109 15.72 10.41 -0.25
C PRO A 109 15.32 11.84 0.15
N SER A 110 14.22 12.40 -0.36
CA SER A 110 13.76 13.74 0.03
C SER A 110 13.23 13.79 1.47
N ILE A 111 12.92 12.63 2.08
CA ILE A 111 12.44 12.61 3.48
C ILE A 111 13.48 13.10 4.49
N ARG A 112 14.77 13.12 4.13
CA ARG A 112 15.83 13.72 4.96
C ARG A 112 15.60 15.20 5.24
N SER A 113 14.83 15.84 4.37
CA SER A 113 14.44 17.25 4.41
C SER A 113 12.92 17.40 4.39
N LEU A 114 12.18 16.50 5.07
CA LEU A 114 10.72 16.66 5.20
C LEU A 114 10.42 18.07 5.75
N PRO A 115 9.57 18.86 5.08
CA PRO A 115 9.28 20.22 5.51
C PRO A 115 8.53 20.21 6.84
N ILE A 116 9.13 20.86 7.83
CA ILE A 116 8.52 21.09 9.15
C ILE A 116 7.77 22.42 9.07
N ILE A 117 6.44 22.38 9.22
CA ILE A 117 5.57 23.56 9.26
C ILE A 117 4.92 23.58 10.64
N ASN A 118 5.01 24.70 11.37
CA ASN A 118 4.51 24.83 12.75
C ASN A 118 4.99 23.72 13.71
N GLY A 119 6.21 23.21 13.51
CA GLY A 119 6.79 22.13 14.32
C GLY A 119 6.38 20.71 13.91
N GLN A 120 5.65 20.54 12.80
CA GLN A 120 5.10 19.26 12.36
C GLN A 120 5.53 18.91 10.93
N TYR A 121 5.81 17.63 10.68
CA TYR A 121 6.26 17.14 9.36
C TYR A 121 5.08 17.04 8.39
N LYS A 122 5.19 17.72 7.25
CA LYS A 122 4.22 17.58 6.16
C LYS A 122 4.56 16.38 5.26
N PRO A 123 3.56 15.56 4.86
CA PRO A 123 3.70 14.58 3.77
C PRO A 123 4.29 15.20 2.49
N PRO A 124 5.04 14.42 1.67
CA PRO A 124 5.54 14.88 0.37
C PRO A 124 4.42 15.45 -0.52
N ASN A 125 4.69 16.56 -1.24
CA ASN A 125 3.69 17.19 -2.12
C ASN A 125 3.23 16.27 -3.28
N THR A 126 3.99 15.22 -3.58
CA THR A 126 3.73 14.19 -4.60
C THR A 126 3.00 12.95 -4.05
N TRP A 127 2.48 13.02 -2.82
CA TRP A 127 1.77 11.93 -2.16
C TRP A 127 0.65 11.32 -3.01
N ASN A 128 0.67 9.99 -3.19
CA ASN A 128 -0.34 9.25 -3.96
C ASN A 128 -0.50 7.82 -3.41
N ALA A 129 -0.94 7.71 -2.17
CA ALA A 129 -1.04 6.42 -1.50
C ALA A 129 -2.27 5.59 -1.94
N PRO A 130 -2.16 4.24 -1.94
CA PRO A 130 -3.33 3.38 -1.90
C PRO A 130 -4.24 3.72 -0.70
N PRO A 131 -5.58 3.70 -0.84
CA PRO A 131 -6.49 3.88 0.29
C PRO A 131 -6.30 2.85 1.40
N ARG A 132 -6.63 3.21 2.65
CA ARG A 132 -6.60 2.33 3.84
C ARG A 132 -5.27 1.57 4.02
N THR A 133 -4.15 2.26 3.83
CA THR A 133 -2.81 1.64 3.72
C THR A 133 -1.81 2.38 4.61
N ILE A 134 -0.93 1.66 5.29
CA ILE A 134 0.23 2.24 5.97
C ILE A 134 1.33 2.45 4.93
N VAL A 135 1.80 3.69 4.82
CA VAL A 135 2.77 4.10 3.83
C VAL A 135 4.07 4.44 4.54
N VAL A 136 5.13 3.74 4.18
CA VAL A 136 6.48 3.97 4.66
C VAL A 136 7.32 4.52 3.51
N TYR A 137 7.98 5.65 3.75
CA TYR A 137 9.08 6.11 2.93
C TYR A 137 10.38 5.88 3.67
N SER A 138 11.40 5.40 2.96
CA SER A 138 12.76 5.31 3.49
C SER A 138 13.72 6.18 2.68
N ASP A 139 14.70 6.76 3.34
CA ASP A 139 15.81 7.45 2.68
C ASP A 139 16.88 6.46 2.15
N GLY A 140 16.71 5.16 2.42
CA GLY A 140 17.62 4.08 2.08
C GLY A 140 18.85 3.96 2.99
N GLN A 141 19.04 4.78 4.02
CA GLN A 141 20.21 4.71 4.91
C GLN A 141 19.76 4.48 6.36
N ASN A 142 19.28 5.53 7.01
CA ASN A 142 19.04 5.53 8.44
C ASN A 142 17.82 6.37 8.87
N GLN A 143 17.01 6.82 7.91
CA GLN A 143 15.75 7.52 8.14
C GLN A 143 14.56 6.81 7.49
N PHE A 144 13.42 6.86 8.18
CA PHE A 144 12.13 6.50 7.61
C PHE A 144 11.03 7.42 8.12
N ALA A 145 9.98 7.53 7.33
CA ALA A 145 8.79 8.30 7.60
C ALA A 145 7.57 7.41 7.30
N ALA A 146 6.70 7.20 8.29
CA ALA A 146 5.53 6.35 8.18
C ALA A 146 4.25 7.14 8.46
N TRP A 147 3.22 6.95 7.63
CA TRP A 147 1.90 7.57 7.73
C TRP A 147 0.79 6.54 7.50
N VAL A 148 -0.45 6.89 7.86
CA VAL A 148 -1.65 6.15 7.45
C VAL A 148 -2.36 6.89 6.32
N ALA A 149 -2.72 6.18 5.24
CA ALA A 149 -3.62 6.66 4.20
C ALA A 149 -5.09 6.30 4.52
N GLY A 150 -5.97 7.29 4.50
CA GLY A 150 -7.41 7.15 4.71
C GLY A 150 -8.15 6.50 3.54
N SER A 151 -9.48 6.53 3.60
CA SER A 151 -10.34 5.94 2.57
C SER A 151 -10.29 6.65 1.21
N ASP A 152 -9.83 7.91 1.18
CA ASP A 152 -9.62 8.71 -0.03
C ASP A 152 -8.15 8.69 -0.52
N GLY A 153 -7.28 7.90 0.13
CA GLY A 153 -5.85 7.82 -0.18
C GLY A 153 -5.03 9.01 0.33
N LYS A 154 -5.63 10.01 1.01
CA LYS A 154 -4.87 11.08 1.67
C LYS A 154 -4.36 10.62 3.05
N PRO A 155 -3.35 11.27 3.62
CA PRO A 155 -2.93 11.03 5.00
C PRO A 155 -4.11 11.22 5.98
N ILE A 156 -4.23 10.35 6.98
CA ILE A 156 -5.19 10.55 8.08
C ILE A 156 -4.62 11.60 9.03
N ASP A 157 -5.39 12.65 9.28
CA ASP A 157 -5.10 13.66 10.28
C ASP A 157 -5.51 13.16 11.68
N ASP A 158 -4.67 13.45 12.67
CA ASP A 158 -5.01 13.29 14.08
C ASP A 158 -6.25 14.15 14.41
N PRO A 159 -7.31 13.58 15.04
CA PRO A 159 -8.57 14.28 15.23
C PRO A 159 -8.53 15.42 16.27
N THR A 160 -7.45 15.51 17.06
CA THR A 160 -7.25 16.55 18.08
C THR A 160 -6.46 17.73 17.51
N THR A 161 -5.47 17.46 16.66
CA THR A 161 -4.53 18.46 16.13
C THR A 161 -4.78 18.83 14.67
N HIS A 162 -5.58 18.06 13.94
CA HIS A 162 -5.86 18.19 12.50
C HIS A 162 -4.59 18.15 11.63
N VAL A 163 -3.67 17.24 11.97
CA VAL A 163 -2.33 17.14 11.37
C VAL A 163 -2.03 15.67 11.02
N PRO A 164 -1.39 15.39 9.87
CA PRO A 164 -1.12 14.02 9.43
C PRO A 164 -0.40 13.19 10.49
N LEU A 165 -0.99 12.05 10.86
CA LEU A 165 -0.38 11.07 11.75
C LEU A 165 0.89 10.51 11.09
N ILE A 166 2.04 10.87 11.66
CA ILE A 166 3.38 10.53 11.16
C ILE A 166 4.26 9.96 12.29
N ILE A 167 5.00 8.91 11.97
CA ILE A 167 6.20 8.50 12.72
C ILE A 167 7.40 8.79 11.81
N TYR A 168 8.21 9.78 12.17
CA TYR A 168 9.46 10.12 11.50
C TYR A 168 10.64 9.84 12.44
N GLU A 169 11.58 9.02 12.00
CA GLU A 169 12.71 8.60 12.83
C GLU A 169 14.02 8.61 12.07
N THR A 170 15.06 9.05 12.77
CA THR A 170 16.47 8.81 12.42
C THR A 170 17.03 7.80 13.40
N ILE A 171 17.53 6.68 12.91
CA ILE A 171 18.20 5.67 13.74
C ILE A 171 19.70 5.88 13.58
N ASP A 172 20.38 6.19 14.69
CA ASP A 172 21.83 6.30 14.69
C ASP A 172 22.46 4.91 14.44
N PRO A 173 23.34 4.75 13.44
CA PRO A 173 24.04 3.48 13.20
C PRO A 173 24.85 2.99 14.40
N GLU A 174 25.39 3.88 15.23
CA GLU A 174 26.19 3.49 16.41
C GLU A 174 25.29 3.01 17.54
N ALA A 175 24.18 3.71 17.81
CA ALA A 175 23.21 3.34 18.86
C ALA A 175 22.55 1.97 18.64
N ALA A 176 22.46 1.49 17.39
CA ALA A 176 21.94 0.16 17.07
C ALA A 176 22.90 -0.99 17.47
N SER A 177 24.18 -0.70 17.68
CA SER A 177 25.24 -1.70 17.93
C SER A 177 25.44 -2.06 19.40
N ASN A 178 24.83 -1.30 20.32
CA ASN A 178 25.08 -1.41 21.76
C ASN A 178 23.78 -1.82 22.50
N PRO A 179 23.43 -3.12 22.53
CA PRO A 179 22.32 -3.61 23.34
C PRO A 179 22.67 -3.50 24.84
N GLN A 180 21.89 -2.71 25.57
CA GLN A 180 21.79 -2.82 27.03
C GLN A 180 20.97 -4.06 27.43
#